data_AF-A0A5D3BZ53-F1
#
_entry.id   AF-A0A5D3BZ53-F1
#
_cell.length_a   1.000
_cell.length_b   1.000
_cell.length_c   1.000
_cell.angle_alpha   90.00
_cell.angle_beta   90.00
_cell.angle_gamma   90.00
#
_symmetry.space_group_name_H-M   'P 1'
#
loop_
_entity.id
_entity.type
_entity.pdbx_description
1 polymer ?
#
loop_
_entity_poly.entity_id
_entity_poly.type
_entity_poly.pdbx_seq_one_letter_code
_entity_poly.pdbx_strand_id
1 'polypeptide(L)'
;MSEMEELTNSRMVDLEDSSVVDCSQAKDGNVRFSRLDEGEVVRMATMFINMNSSIVQLLAFEKLNGDNYATWKLNLNTILMVDDLRFALTEECPQTPTLIANRTSQEAYDRWIKVDEKVRVYILASMFDVLTKKHESLATAKEIMDSLKGMLGQVEWSIRQEAIKYIYTERMKKGTSVKEHVLDMMMHFNIAEVNGGAIDEANQVSFILESLPKSFIPFQTNASLNKIEFNLTILLNEL
;
A
#
# COMPACT_ATOMS: atom_id res chain seq x y z
N MET A 1 27.37 23.84 -5.29
CA MET A 1 27.34 24.26 -3.87
C MET A 1 27.16 25.76 -3.88
N SER A 2 25.95 26.26 -4.17
CA SER A 2 25.66 27.71 -4.22
C SER A 2 24.17 28.09 -4.34
N GLU A 3 23.21 27.19 -4.64
CA GLU A 3 21.78 27.57 -4.67
C GLU A 3 20.94 26.91 -3.55
N MET A 4 21.33 25.71 -3.11
CA MET A 4 20.63 25.00 -2.03
C MET A 4 20.90 25.56 -0.63
N GLU A 5 22.08 26.14 -0.40
CA GLU A 5 22.42 26.82 0.88
C GLU A 5 21.72 28.18 1.00
N GLU A 6 21.49 28.88 -0.11
CA GLU A 6 20.82 30.18 -0.12
C GLU A 6 19.31 30.01 0.15
N LEU A 7 18.69 28.96 -0.39
CA LEU A 7 17.29 28.60 -0.09
C LEU A 7 17.08 28.10 1.34
N THR A 8 18.08 27.49 1.98
CA THR A 8 17.98 27.07 3.39
C THR A 8 18.18 28.24 4.35
N ASN A 9 19.08 29.18 4.05
CA ASN A 9 19.25 30.38 4.88
C ASN A 9 18.08 31.37 4.72
N SER A 10 17.53 31.57 3.52
CA SER A 10 16.35 32.44 3.33
C SER A 10 15.14 31.93 4.12
N ARG A 11 14.95 30.62 4.23
CA ARG A 11 13.81 30.00 4.92
C ARG A 11 13.96 29.98 6.45
N MET A 12 15.17 30.15 6.97
CA MET A 12 15.43 30.28 8.40
C MET A 12 15.10 31.68 8.91
N VAL A 13 15.33 32.72 8.10
CA VAL A 13 15.00 34.12 8.44
C VAL A 13 13.47 34.33 8.49
N ASP A 14 12.71 33.67 7.60
CA ASP A 14 11.24 33.76 7.58
C ASP A 14 10.54 33.10 8.79
N LEU A 15 11.23 32.22 9.51
CA LEU A 15 10.67 31.54 10.70
C LEU A 15 10.85 32.33 12.00
N GLU A 16 11.84 33.22 12.08
CA GLU A 16 12.02 34.09 13.25
C GLU A 16 10.96 35.22 13.30
N ASP A 17 10.51 35.72 12.15
CA ASP A 17 9.54 36.82 12.07
C ASP A 17 8.05 36.39 12.22
N SER A 18 7.73 35.09 12.13
CA SER A 18 6.35 34.62 12.36
C SER A 18 5.95 34.50 13.85
N SER A 19 6.86 34.85 14.77
CA SER A 19 6.66 34.71 16.22
C SER A 19 6.02 35.93 16.90
N VAL A 20 5.52 36.92 16.17
CA VAL A 20 4.67 37.97 16.76
C VAL A 20 3.23 37.48 16.84
N VAL A 21 2.96 36.57 17.77
CA VAL A 21 1.61 36.34 18.26
C VAL A 21 1.21 37.59 19.05
N ASP A 22 0.24 38.32 18.49
CA ASP A 22 -0.39 39.49 19.09
C ASP A 22 -0.89 39.17 20.52
N CYS A 23 -0.17 39.66 21.53
CA CYS A 23 -0.45 39.40 22.94
C CYS A 23 -1.56 40.31 23.50
N SER A 24 -2.60 40.56 22.71
CA SER A 24 -3.70 41.47 23.08
C SER A 24 -4.94 40.79 23.66
N GLN A 25 -5.02 39.45 23.66
CA GLN A 25 -6.23 38.74 24.10
C GLN A 25 -5.93 37.53 25.00
N ALA A 26 -5.36 37.78 26.17
CA ALA A 26 -5.40 36.84 27.29
C ALA A 26 -5.74 37.61 28.57
N LYS A 27 -7.00 38.06 28.68
CA LYS A 27 -7.57 38.41 29.97
C LYS A 27 -8.17 37.14 30.58
N ASP A 28 -7.74 36.86 31.80
CA ASP A 28 -8.25 35.85 32.73
C ASP A 28 -8.02 34.38 32.35
N GLY A 29 -6.89 33.86 32.82
CA GLY A 29 -6.63 32.43 32.88
C GLY A 29 -5.18 32.15 33.25
N ASN A 30 -4.94 31.83 34.53
CA ASN A 30 -3.65 31.44 35.07
C ASN A 30 -3.16 30.11 34.43
N VAL A 31 -2.62 30.16 33.21
CA VAL A 31 -1.97 29.01 32.57
C VAL A 31 -0.47 29.13 32.82
N ARG A 32 -0.01 28.44 33.86
CA ARG A 32 1.41 28.30 34.16
C ARG A 32 1.99 27.27 33.18
N PHE A 33 2.68 27.73 32.12
CA PHE A 33 3.51 26.84 31.31
C PHE A 33 4.67 26.34 32.17
N SER A 34 4.60 25.09 32.61
CA SER A 34 5.73 24.42 33.24
C SER A 34 6.84 24.23 32.20
N ARG A 35 8.03 24.75 32.51
CA ARG A 35 9.25 24.52 31.72
C ARG A 35 9.53 23.02 31.76
N LEU A 36 9.56 22.37 30.61
CA LEU A 36 9.91 20.95 30.50
C LEU A 36 11.31 20.75 31.08
N ASP A 37 11.49 19.69 31.87
CA ASP A 37 12.81 19.36 32.40
C ASP A 37 13.73 18.82 31.30
N GLU A 38 15.03 18.88 31.53
CA GLU A 38 16.04 18.47 30.54
C GLU A 38 15.90 16.99 30.15
N GLY A 39 15.43 16.13 31.06
CA GLY A 39 15.10 14.73 30.78
C GLY A 39 13.83 14.57 29.93
N GLU A 40 12.82 15.40 30.12
CA GLU A 40 11.63 15.46 29.25
C GLU A 40 11.94 15.99 27.85
N VAL A 41 12.79 17.02 27.76
CA VAL A 41 13.30 17.53 26.48
C VAL A 41 14.15 16.49 25.78
N VAL A 42 15.01 15.75 26.50
CA VAL A 42 15.79 14.64 25.93
C VAL A 42 14.89 13.48 25.52
N ARG A 43 13.84 13.15 26.27
CA ARG A 43 12.86 12.11 25.86
C ARG A 43 12.07 12.54 24.62
N MET A 44 11.62 13.79 24.55
CA MET A 44 10.98 14.34 23.35
C MET A 44 11.96 14.39 22.18
N ALA A 45 13.18 14.87 22.37
CA ALA A 45 14.22 14.92 21.34
C ALA A 45 14.62 13.51 20.89
N THR A 46 14.68 12.53 21.79
CA THR A 46 14.95 11.12 21.44
C THR A 46 13.77 10.50 20.70
N MET A 47 12.53 10.84 21.05
CA MET A 47 11.34 10.46 20.25
C MET A 47 11.38 11.12 18.87
N PHE A 48 11.72 12.41 18.77
CA PHE A 48 11.86 13.14 17.50
C PHE A 48 13.04 12.65 16.65
N ILE A 49 14.18 12.29 17.27
CA ILE A 49 15.36 11.74 16.59
C ILE A 49 15.09 10.30 16.13
N ASN A 50 14.40 9.48 16.93
CA ASN A 50 13.92 8.16 16.49
C ASN A 50 12.83 8.26 15.40
N MET A 51 12.11 9.38 15.33
CA MET A 51 11.18 9.72 14.25
C MET A 51 11.87 10.28 12.99
N ASN A 52 13.18 10.54 13.01
CA ASN A 52 13.97 10.98 11.84
C ASN A 52 14.57 9.80 11.06
N SER A 53 13.98 8.61 11.15
CA SER A 53 14.18 7.57 10.13
C SER A 53 13.44 7.99 8.86
N SER A 54 14.07 7.87 7.69
CA SER A 54 13.44 8.12 6.37
C SER A 54 12.09 7.38 6.21
N ILE A 55 11.90 6.28 6.95
CA ILE A 55 10.67 5.48 7.05
C ILE A 55 9.50 6.25 7.67
N VAL A 56 9.73 7.00 8.74
CA VAL A 56 8.67 7.75 9.44
C VAL A 56 8.25 8.98 8.62
N GLN A 57 9.20 9.59 7.89
CA GLN A 57 8.89 10.68 6.96
C GLN A 57 8.04 10.19 5.77
N LEU A 58 8.30 8.99 5.25
CA LEU A 58 7.53 8.37 4.17
C LEU A 58 6.10 8.00 4.61
N LEU A 59 5.94 7.50 5.85
CA LEU A 59 4.62 7.22 6.45
C LEU A 59 3.83 8.50 6.78
N ALA A 60 4.51 9.62 7.03
CA ALA A 60 3.88 10.90 7.32
C ALA A 60 3.49 11.70 6.07
N PHE A 61 4.14 11.45 4.93
CA PHE A 61 3.94 12.21 3.69
C PHE A 61 2.58 11.94 3.03
N GLU A 62 2.14 10.68 2.98
CA GLU A 62 0.83 10.29 2.42
C GLU A 62 0.06 9.41 3.41
N LYS A 63 -0.53 10.05 4.43
CA LYS A 63 -1.40 9.34 5.38
C LYS A 63 -2.58 8.68 4.65
N LEU A 64 -2.99 7.51 5.13
CA LEU A 64 -4.19 6.83 4.65
C LEU A 64 -5.44 7.70 4.91
N ASN A 65 -6.12 8.07 3.82
CA ASN A 65 -7.31 8.94 3.86
C ASN A 65 -8.59 8.27 3.33
N GLY A 66 -8.48 7.03 2.84
CA GLY A 66 -9.58 6.25 2.27
C GLY A 66 -9.37 5.97 0.78
N ASP A 67 -9.07 7.01 0.01
CA ASP A 67 -8.96 6.93 -1.45
C ASP A 67 -7.61 6.36 -1.91
N ASN A 68 -6.56 6.55 -1.11
CA ASN A 68 -5.18 6.15 -1.44
C ASN A 68 -4.78 4.76 -0.91
N TYR A 69 -5.74 3.90 -0.54
CA TYR A 69 -5.45 2.63 0.15
C TYR A 69 -4.42 1.74 -0.57
N ALA A 70 -4.54 1.56 -1.89
CA ALA A 70 -3.60 0.73 -2.66
C ALA A 70 -2.15 1.27 -2.60
N THR A 71 -1.98 2.58 -2.80
CA THR A 71 -0.67 3.25 -2.77
C THR A 71 -0.09 3.26 -1.37
N TRP A 72 -0.90 3.61 -0.36
CA TRP A 72 -0.51 3.58 1.04
C TRP A 72 -0.05 2.18 1.47
N LYS A 73 -0.82 1.14 1.09
CA LYS A 73 -0.49 -0.26 1.38
C LYS A 73 0.82 -0.70 0.73
N LEU A 74 1.10 -0.26 -0.49
CA LEU A 74 2.37 -0.55 -1.15
C LEU A 74 3.55 0.09 -0.40
N ASN A 75 3.42 1.39 -0.07
CA ASN A 75 4.45 2.13 0.68
C ASN A 75 4.74 1.48 2.05
N LEU A 76 3.69 1.14 2.80
CA LEU A 76 3.81 0.42 4.06
C LEU A 76 4.53 -0.92 3.88
N ASN A 77 4.14 -1.74 2.89
CA ASN A 77 4.78 -3.03 2.66
C ASN A 77 6.27 -2.91 2.32
N THR A 78 6.65 -1.92 1.51
CA THR A 78 8.05 -1.64 1.18
C THR A 78 8.86 -1.32 2.43
N ILE A 79 8.31 -0.49 3.32
CA ILE A 79 8.93 -0.14 4.60
C ILE A 79 9.12 -1.38 5.48
N LEU A 80 8.07 -2.19 5.62
CA LEU A 80 8.12 -3.40 6.44
C LEU A 80 9.09 -4.45 5.87
N MET A 81 9.27 -4.50 4.55
CA MET A 81 10.29 -5.33 3.91
C MET A 81 11.71 -4.86 4.23
N VAL A 82 11.96 -3.55 4.13
CA VAL A 82 13.29 -2.97 4.42
C VAL A 82 13.71 -3.20 5.87
N ASP A 83 12.77 -3.11 6.81
CA ASP A 83 13.02 -3.30 8.24
C ASP A 83 12.94 -4.78 8.71
N ASP A 84 12.70 -5.74 7.79
CA ASP A 84 12.49 -7.17 8.10
C ASP A 84 11.34 -7.43 9.11
N LEU A 85 10.25 -6.67 8.98
CA LEU A 85 9.07 -6.73 9.87
C LEU A 85 7.84 -7.32 9.18
N ARG A 86 7.89 -7.55 7.86
CA ARG A 86 6.72 -7.95 7.07
C ARG A 86 6.06 -9.24 7.58
N PHE A 87 6.84 -10.13 8.19
CA PHE A 87 6.33 -11.40 8.71
C PHE A 87 5.20 -11.21 9.72
N ALA A 88 5.15 -10.11 10.48
CA ALA A 88 4.07 -9.81 11.42
C ALA A 88 2.69 -9.63 10.76
N LEU A 89 2.64 -9.36 9.45
CA LEU A 89 1.38 -9.28 8.69
C LEU A 89 1.00 -10.60 8.02
N THR A 90 1.97 -11.47 7.73
CA THR A 90 1.76 -12.67 6.91
C THR A 90 1.70 -13.95 7.73
N GLU A 91 2.53 -14.06 8.76
CA GLU A 91 2.61 -15.24 9.60
C GLU A 91 1.52 -15.22 10.69
N GLU A 92 1.24 -16.38 11.25
CA GLU A 92 0.35 -16.49 12.42
C GLU A 92 1.14 -16.17 13.70
N CYS A 93 0.45 -15.58 14.67
CA CYS A 93 1.02 -15.37 16.00
C CYS A 93 1.44 -16.74 16.58
N PRO A 94 2.68 -16.87 17.08
CA PRO A 94 3.11 -18.09 17.74
C PRO A 94 2.19 -18.40 18.93
N GLN A 95 1.98 -19.68 19.19
CA GLN A 95 1.19 -20.11 20.35
C GLN A 95 1.80 -19.55 21.63
N THR A 96 0.95 -19.00 22.50
CA THR A 96 1.39 -18.49 23.80
C THR A 96 2.14 -19.60 24.54
N PRO A 97 3.40 -19.36 24.94
CA PRO A 97 4.20 -20.37 25.62
C PRO A 97 3.52 -20.85 26.90
N THR A 98 3.51 -22.16 27.13
CA THR A 98 3.07 -22.73 28.40
C THR A 98 4.14 -22.50 29.48
N LEU A 99 3.77 -22.64 30.76
CA LEU A 99 4.70 -22.45 31.90
C LEU A 99 5.94 -23.36 31.86
N ILE A 100 5.89 -24.46 31.09
CA ILE A 100 6.98 -25.42 30.92
C ILE A 100 7.71 -25.26 29.57
N ALA A 101 7.37 -24.22 28.80
CA ALA A 101 8.02 -23.96 27.52
C ALA A 101 9.52 -23.74 27.71
N ASN A 102 10.30 -24.20 26.75
CA ASN A 102 11.73 -23.92 26.77
C ASN A 102 11.98 -22.43 26.53
N ARG A 103 13.15 -21.97 26.98
CA ARG A 103 13.56 -20.56 26.86
C ARG A 103 13.49 -20.05 25.42
N THR A 104 13.85 -20.87 24.44
CA THR A 104 13.84 -20.51 23.02
C THR A 104 12.44 -20.18 22.50
N SER A 105 11.43 -20.96 22.91
CA SER A 105 10.03 -20.74 22.55
C SER A 105 9.48 -19.44 23.17
N GLN A 106 9.86 -19.15 24.42
CA GLN A 106 9.50 -17.89 25.07
C GLN A 106 10.15 -16.70 24.33
N GLU A 107 11.45 -16.77 24.05
CA GLU A 107 12.17 -15.71 23.35
C GLU A 107 11.63 -15.47 21.94
N ALA A 108 11.20 -16.51 21.23
CA ALA A 108 10.58 -16.38 19.91
C ALA A 108 9.22 -15.67 19.98
N TYR A 109 8.38 -16.04 20.95
CA TYR A 109 7.09 -15.39 21.19
C TYR A 109 7.26 -13.90 21.54
N ASP A 110 8.15 -13.59 22.50
CA ASP A 110 8.40 -12.22 22.94
C ASP A 110 8.94 -11.35 21.80
N ARG A 111 9.83 -11.91 20.94
CA ARG A 111 10.32 -11.23 19.74
C ARG A 111 9.18 -10.95 18.76
N TRP A 112 8.30 -11.92 18.53
CA TRP A 112 7.16 -11.74 17.64
C TRP A 112 6.22 -10.63 18.13
N ILE A 113 5.86 -10.64 19.42
CA ILE A 113 4.99 -9.61 20.03
C ILE A 113 5.60 -8.22 19.90
N LYS A 114 6.91 -8.09 20.14
CA LYS A 114 7.61 -6.82 19.99
C LYS A 114 7.58 -6.30 18.55
N VAL A 115 7.72 -7.18 17.57
CA VAL A 115 7.63 -6.79 16.16
C VAL A 115 6.20 -6.42 15.79
N ASP A 116 5.19 -7.21 16.18
CA ASP A 116 3.78 -6.89 15.95
C ASP A 116 3.42 -5.52 16.52
N GLU A 117 3.82 -5.22 17.77
CA GLU A 117 3.60 -3.91 18.40
C GLU A 117 4.24 -2.77 17.57
N LYS A 118 5.47 -2.96 17.08
CA LYS A 118 6.15 -1.98 16.22
C LYS A 118 5.38 -1.75 14.91
N VAL A 119 4.92 -2.83 14.26
CA VAL A 119 4.14 -2.73 13.02
C VAL A 119 2.79 -2.08 13.26
N ARG A 120 2.12 -2.38 14.37
CA ARG A 120 0.87 -1.69 14.79
C ARG A 120 1.08 -0.18 14.89
N VAL A 121 2.17 0.26 15.51
CA VAL A 121 2.51 1.69 15.62
C VAL A 121 2.71 2.32 14.24
N TYR A 122 3.45 1.66 13.34
CA TYR A 122 3.65 2.18 11.98
C TYR A 122 2.33 2.32 11.22
N ILE A 123 1.45 1.32 11.30
CA ILE A 123 0.14 1.38 10.67
C ILE A 123 -0.69 2.53 11.25
N LEU A 124 -0.85 2.59 12.57
CA LEU A 124 -1.67 3.61 13.26
C LEU A 124 -1.17 5.03 13.07
N ALA A 125 0.15 5.24 13.02
CA ALA A 125 0.76 6.56 12.80
C ALA A 125 0.63 7.06 11.35
N SER A 126 0.52 6.13 10.39
CA SER A 126 0.46 6.42 8.96
C SER A 126 -0.95 6.58 8.41
N MET A 127 -1.97 6.65 9.27
CA MET A 127 -3.35 6.90 8.87
C MET A 127 -3.90 8.17 9.54
N PHE A 128 -5.00 8.71 9.04
CA PHE A 128 -5.69 9.82 9.70
C PHE A 128 -6.34 9.40 11.01
N ASP A 129 -6.43 10.35 11.95
CA ASP A 129 -6.86 10.12 13.33
C ASP A 129 -8.21 9.42 13.45
N VAL A 130 -9.15 9.70 12.53
CA VAL A 130 -10.47 9.04 12.49
C VAL A 130 -10.32 7.53 12.26
N LEU A 131 -9.42 7.12 11.36
CA LEU A 131 -9.10 5.72 11.13
C LEU A 131 -8.29 5.15 12.29
N THR A 132 -7.31 5.89 12.83
CA THR A 132 -6.53 5.45 14.00
C THR A 132 -7.45 5.12 15.17
N LYS A 133 -8.41 6.01 15.49
CA LYS A 133 -9.37 5.83 16.58
C LYS A 133 -10.28 4.63 16.41
N LYS A 134 -10.61 4.29 15.16
CA LYS A 134 -11.44 3.10 14.86
C LYS A 134 -10.67 1.79 15.10
N HIS A 135 -9.35 1.78 14.89
CA HIS A 135 -8.54 0.56 14.85
C HIS A 135 -7.57 0.40 16.03
N GLU A 136 -7.38 1.41 16.88
CA GLU A 136 -6.41 1.38 18.00
C GLU A 136 -6.69 0.27 19.04
N SER A 137 -7.94 -0.21 19.13
CA SER A 137 -8.35 -1.29 20.03
C SER A 137 -8.08 -2.70 19.49
N LEU A 138 -7.72 -2.84 18.21
CA LEU A 138 -7.40 -4.14 17.62
C LEU A 138 -6.05 -4.64 18.14
N ALA A 139 -5.99 -5.94 18.43
CA ALA A 139 -4.92 -6.52 19.23
C ALA A 139 -3.63 -6.68 18.43
N THR A 140 -3.73 -6.98 17.14
CA THR A 140 -2.57 -7.28 16.28
C THR A 140 -2.50 -6.36 15.06
N ALA A 141 -1.31 -6.22 14.46
CA ALA A 141 -1.12 -5.48 13.22
C ALA A 141 -1.93 -6.10 12.08
N LYS A 142 -2.01 -7.42 12.05
CA LYS A 142 -2.77 -8.19 11.06
C LYS A 142 -4.26 -7.88 11.13
N GLU A 143 -4.85 -7.84 12.33
CA GLU A 143 -6.26 -7.47 12.51
C GLU A 143 -6.57 -6.07 11.99
N ILE A 144 -5.68 -5.09 12.24
CA ILE A 144 -5.83 -3.73 11.71
C ILE A 144 -5.80 -3.76 10.18
N MET A 145 -4.83 -4.46 9.60
CA MET A 145 -4.67 -4.57 8.15
C MET A 145 -5.87 -5.24 7.47
N ASP A 146 -6.39 -6.32 8.05
CA ASP A 146 -7.55 -7.04 7.54
C ASP A 146 -8.83 -6.19 7.64
N SER A 147 -8.99 -5.43 8.72
CA SER A 147 -10.11 -4.49 8.89
C SER A 147 -10.08 -3.37 7.84
N LEU A 148 -8.91 -2.75 7.64
CA LEU A 148 -8.70 -1.73 6.61
C LEU A 148 -8.96 -2.28 5.21
N LYS A 149 -8.50 -3.50 4.92
CA LYS A 149 -8.78 -4.18 3.65
C LYS A 149 -10.27 -4.40 3.43
N GLY A 150 -11.02 -4.80 4.47
CA GLY A 150 -12.47 -4.98 4.38
C GLY A 150 -13.22 -3.67 4.10
N MET A 151 -12.79 -2.57 4.72
CA MET A 151 -13.42 -1.26 4.58
C MET A 151 -13.06 -0.50 3.31
N LEU A 152 -11.76 -0.43 3.00
CA LEU A 152 -11.19 0.44 1.96
C LEU A 152 -10.81 -0.35 0.70
N GLY A 153 -10.59 -1.66 0.83
CA GLY A 153 -10.35 -2.55 -0.31
C GLY A 153 -11.58 -2.77 -1.21
N GLN A 154 -12.73 -2.15 -0.90
CA GLN A 154 -13.91 -2.18 -1.76
C GLN A 154 -13.65 -1.56 -3.12
N VAL A 155 -12.81 -0.51 -3.19
CA VAL A 155 -12.42 0.09 -4.47
C VAL A 155 -11.59 -0.88 -5.30
N GLU A 156 -10.56 -1.50 -4.71
CA GLU A 156 -9.77 -2.57 -5.37
C GLU A 156 -10.67 -3.74 -5.82
N TRP A 157 -11.61 -4.16 -4.97
CA TRP A 157 -12.57 -5.21 -5.31
C TRP A 157 -13.45 -4.81 -6.48
N SER A 158 -13.99 -3.59 -6.48
CA SER A 158 -14.90 -3.09 -7.52
C SER A 158 -14.18 -2.95 -8.85
N ILE A 159 -12.98 -2.35 -8.85
CA ILE A 159 -12.12 -2.23 -10.04
C ILE A 159 -11.75 -3.62 -10.58
N ARG A 160 -11.36 -4.55 -9.70
CA ARG A 160 -11.08 -5.94 -10.09
C ARG A 160 -12.31 -6.60 -10.72
N GLN A 161 -13.49 -6.46 -10.13
CA GLN A 161 -14.71 -7.05 -10.67
C GLN A 161 -15.11 -6.43 -12.01
N GLU A 162 -14.93 -5.13 -12.19
CA GLU A 162 -15.20 -4.45 -13.45
C GLU A 162 -14.23 -4.92 -14.56
N ALA A 163 -12.94 -5.01 -14.26
CA ALA A 163 -11.94 -5.53 -15.20
C ALA A 163 -12.21 -6.99 -15.57
N ILE A 164 -12.50 -7.86 -14.59
CA ILE A 164 -12.86 -9.26 -14.85
C ILE A 164 -14.13 -9.33 -15.70
N LYS A 165 -15.17 -8.56 -15.37
CA LYS A 165 -16.40 -8.53 -16.17
C LYS A 165 -16.10 -8.11 -17.61
N TYR A 166 -15.28 -7.09 -17.82
CA TYR A 166 -14.85 -6.67 -19.14
C TYR A 166 -14.18 -7.81 -19.90
N ILE A 167 -13.16 -8.45 -19.31
CA ILE A 167 -12.43 -9.59 -19.90
C ILE A 167 -13.38 -10.70 -20.38
N TYR A 168 -14.39 -11.05 -19.59
CA TYR A 168 -15.33 -12.12 -19.94
C TYR A 168 -16.37 -11.72 -21.00
N THR A 169 -16.71 -10.43 -21.07
CA THR A 169 -17.87 -9.98 -21.85
C THR A 169 -17.50 -9.22 -23.11
N GLU A 170 -16.33 -8.58 -23.15
CA GLU A 170 -15.88 -7.80 -24.29
C GLU A 170 -15.69 -8.69 -25.51
N ARG A 171 -16.11 -8.17 -26.65
CA ARG A 171 -15.93 -8.80 -27.96
C ARG A 171 -15.32 -7.78 -28.88
N MET A 172 -14.41 -8.22 -29.74
CA MET A 172 -13.78 -7.34 -30.71
C MET A 172 -14.84 -6.68 -31.60
N LYS A 173 -14.85 -5.35 -31.60
CA LYS A 173 -15.81 -4.56 -32.38
C LYS A 173 -15.45 -4.61 -33.85
N LYS A 174 -16.47 -4.66 -34.71
CA LYS A 174 -16.30 -4.64 -36.17
C LYS A 174 -15.57 -3.36 -36.60
N GLY A 175 -14.49 -3.50 -37.36
CA GLY A 175 -13.68 -2.38 -37.85
C GLY A 175 -12.46 -2.05 -36.99
N THR A 176 -12.33 -2.65 -35.80
CA THR A 176 -11.14 -2.56 -34.94
C THR A 176 -10.07 -3.54 -35.42
N SER A 177 -8.79 -3.21 -35.30
CA SER A 177 -7.72 -4.17 -35.56
C SER A 177 -7.61 -5.19 -34.43
N VAL A 178 -7.11 -6.39 -34.72
CA VAL A 178 -6.89 -7.42 -33.68
C VAL A 178 -5.86 -6.92 -32.68
N LYS A 179 -4.76 -6.33 -33.15
CA LYS A 179 -3.74 -5.74 -32.30
C LYS A 179 -4.30 -4.73 -31.29
N GLU A 180 -5.16 -3.82 -31.72
CA GLU A 180 -5.81 -2.84 -30.85
C GLU A 180 -6.69 -3.52 -29.79
N HIS A 181 -7.47 -4.52 -30.21
CA HIS A 181 -8.30 -5.32 -29.29
C HIS A 181 -7.47 -6.10 -28.27
N VAL A 182 -6.35 -6.69 -28.69
CA VAL A 182 -5.42 -7.42 -27.81
C VAL A 182 -4.81 -6.48 -26.77
N LEU A 183 -4.37 -5.29 -27.17
CA LEU A 183 -3.82 -4.29 -26.24
C LEU A 183 -4.83 -3.83 -25.20
N ASP A 184 -6.09 -3.63 -25.62
CA ASP A 184 -7.18 -3.26 -24.71
C ASP A 184 -7.48 -4.37 -23.69
N MET A 185 -7.56 -5.63 -24.14
CA MET A 185 -7.68 -6.80 -23.26
C MET A 185 -6.50 -6.90 -22.27
N MET A 186 -5.26 -6.68 -22.73
CA MET A 186 -4.07 -6.69 -21.88
C MET A 186 -4.10 -5.60 -20.80
N MET A 187 -4.60 -4.42 -21.13
CA MET A 187 -4.81 -3.36 -20.14
C MET A 187 -5.73 -3.85 -19.01
N HIS A 188 -6.84 -4.52 -19.34
CA HIS A 188 -7.76 -5.06 -18.34
C HIS A 188 -7.19 -6.25 -17.55
N PHE A 189 -6.35 -7.10 -18.14
CA PHE A 189 -5.60 -8.12 -17.39
C PHE A 189 -4.67 -7.49 -16.35
N ASN A 190 -3.93 -6.45 -16.73
CA ASN A 190 -3.05 -5.72 -15.82
C ASN A 190 -3.83 -5.05 -14.69
N ILE A 191 -4.98 -4.42 -15.01
CA ILE A 191 -5.86 -3.83 -13.98
C ILE A 191 -6.35 -4.91 -13.02
N ALA A 192 -6.76 -6.08 -13.50
CA ALA A 192 -7.16 -7.17 -12.63
C ALA A 192 -5.99 -7.65 -11.74
N GLU A 193 -4.79 -7.83 -12.31
CA GLU A 193 -3.59 -8.28 -11.60
C GLU A 193 -3.18 -7.34 -10.47
N VAL A 194 -3.04 -6.03 -10.73
CA VAL A 194 -2.63 -5.06 -9.71
C VAL A 194 -3.67 -4.94 -8.59
N ASN A 195 -4.93 -5.29 -8.86
CA ASN A 195 -6.00 -5.35 -7.87
C ASN A 195 -6.20 -6.77 -7.28
N GLY A 196 -5.24 -7.68 -7.44
CA GLY A 196 -5.23 -9.01 -6.80
C GLY A 196 -6.08 -10.08 -7.49
N GLY A 197 -6.37 -9.90 -8.78
CA GLY A 197 -7.10 -10.82 -9.64
C GLY A 197 -6.28 -11.30 -10.84
N ALA A 198 -5.01 -11.67 -10.60
CA ALA A 198 -4.11 -12.14 -11.64
C ALA A 198 -4.71 -13.34 -12.40
N ILE A 199 -4.61 -13.28 -13.73
CA ILE A 199 -5.03 -14.36 -14.65
C ILE A 199 -3.74 -14.88 -15.29
N ASP A 200 -3.52 -16.20 -15.27
CA ASP A 200 -2.35 -16.79 -15.91
C ASP A 200 -2.36 -16.59 -17.43
N GLU A 201 -1.18 -16.56 -18.03
CA GLU A 201 -1.01 -16.24 -19.45
C GLU A 201 -1.83 -17.15 -20.38
N ALA A 202 -1.95 -18.44 -20.05
CA ALA A 202 -2.74 -19.38 -20.86
C ALA A 202 -4.23 -19.00 -20.89
N ASN A 203 -4.78 -18.64 -19.73
CA ASN A 203 -6.14 -18.13 -19.65
C ASN A 203 -6.30 -16.76 -20.32
N GLN A 204 -5.32 -15.86 -20.20
CA GLN A 204 -5.33 -14.57 -20.92
C GLN A 204 -5.45 -14.77 -22.44
N VAL A 205 -4.62 -15.67 -22.99
CA VAL A 205 -4.65 -16.06 -24.41
C VAL A 205 -6.02 -16.65 -24.78
N SER A 206 -6.59 -17.53 -23.95
CA SER A 206 -7.94 -18.10 -24.20
C SER A 206 -9.01 -17.02 -24.28
N PHE A 207 -9.05 -16.10 -23.32
CA PHE A 207 -10.03 -15.00 -23.31
C PHE A 207 -9.90 -14.10 -24.54
N ILE A 208 -8.68 -13.78 -24.96
CA ILE A 208 -8.46 -13.02 -26.19
C ILE A 208 -9.01 -13.80 -27.39
N LEU A 209 -8.65 -15.07 -27.57
CA LEU A 209 -9.11 -15.87 -28.71
C LEU A 209 -10.64 -16.01 -28.75
N GLU A 210 -11.28 -16.20 -27.59
CA GLU A 210 -12.75 -16.27 -27.47
C GLU A 210 -13.43 -14.94 -27.79
N SER A 211 -12.79 -13.81 -27.48
CA SER A 211 -13.34 -12.48 -27.74
C SER A 211 -13.32 -12.06 -29.22
N LEU A 212 -12.54 -12.78 -30.06
CA LEU A 212 -12.45 -12.50 -31.49
C LEU A 212 -13.75 -12.86 -32.24
N PRO A 213 -14.03 -12.22 -33.38
CA PRO A 213 -15.20 -12.54 -34.18
C PRO A 213 -15.12 -13.97 -34.76
N LYS A 214 -16.27 -14.60 -34.98
CA LYS A 214 -16.34 -15.96 -35.57
C LYS A 214 -15.60 -16.12 -36.91
N SER A 215 -15.35 -15.03 -37.64
CA SER A 215 -14.52 -15.05 -38.85
C SER A 215 -13.09 -15.53 -38.61
N PHE A 216 -12.59 -15.50 -37.37
CA PHE A 216 -11.26 -15.96 -37.00
C PHE A 216 -11.20 -17.46 -36.62
N ILE A 217 -12.34 -18.17 -36.59
CA ILE A 217 -12.38 -19.61 -36.30
C ILE A 217 -11.47 -20.43 -37.24
N PRO A 218 -11.44 -20.19 -38.57
CA PRO A 218 -10.54 -20.93 -39.46
C PRO A 218 -9.06 -20.72 -39.13
N PHE A 219 -8.67 -19.50 -38.74
CA PHE A 219 -7.30 -19.19 -38.31
C PHE A 219 -6.94 -19.96 -37.03
N GLN A 220 -7.81 -19.92 -36.02
CA GLN A 220 -7.61 -20.65 -34.76
C GLN A 220 -7.48 -22.15 -35.01
N THR A 221 -8.37 -22.71 -35.82
CA THR A 221 -8.36 -24.14 -36.20
C THR A 221 -7.05 -24.52 -36.89
N ASN A 222 -6.59 -23.71 -37.84
CA ASN A 222 -5.34 -23.96 -38.56
C ASN A 222 -4.12 -23.87 -37.63
N ALA A 223 -4.08 -22.91 -36.72
CA ALA A 223 -3.00 -22.79 -35.74
C ALA A 223 -2.95 -24.01 -34.80
N SER A 224 -4.10 -24.48 -34.30
CA SER A 224 -4.17 -25.69 -33.48
C SER A 224 -3.70 -26.95 -34.24
N LEU A 225 -4.10 -27.10 -35.51
CA LEU A 225 -3.66 -28.22 -36.36
C LEU A 225 -2.14 -28.22 -36.58
N ASN A 226 -1.55 -27.04 -36.71
CA ASN A 226 -0.11 -26.86 -36.87
C ASN A 226 0.66 -26.83 -35.54
N LYS A 227 -0.02 -27.06 -34.40
CA LYS A 227 0.55 -27.01 -33.05
C LYS A 227 1.27 -25.69 -32.75
N ILE A 228 0.76 -24.59 -33.31
CA ILE A 228 1.24 -23.25 -32.98
C ILE A 228 0.73 -22.94 -31.57
N GLU A 229 1.66 -22.72 -30.66
CA GLU A 229 1.36 -22.28 -29.31
C GLU A 229 1.18 -20.77 -29.32
N PHE A 230 -0.01 -20.29 -28.94
CA PHE A 230 -0.29 -18.87 -28.86
C PHE A 230 0.30 -18.30 -27.57
N ASN A 231 0.93 -17.13 -27.71
CA ASN A 231 1.27 -16.26 -26.58
C ASN A 231 0.86 -14.82 -26.93
N LEU A 232 0.91 -13.93 -25.95
CA LEU A 232 0.50 -12.53 -26.15
C LEU A 232 1.30 -11.83 -27.25
N THR A 233 2.59 -12.16 -27.39
CA THR A 233 3.48 -11.57 -28.41
C THR A 233 3.07 -11.99 -29.82
N ILE A 234 2.69 -13.25 -30.02
CA ILE A 234 2.19 -13.78 -31.30
C ILE A 234 0.88 -13.09 -31.66
N LEU A 235 -0.07 -12.99 -30.72
CA LEU A 235 -1.37 -12.36 -30.94
C LEU A 235 -1.25 -10.86 -31.29
N LEU A 236 -0.24 -10.17 -30.77
CA LEU A 236 0.04 -8.75 -31.09
C LEU A 236 0.65 -8.52 -32.48
N ASN A 237 1.32 -9.53 -33.05
CA ASN A 237 2.15 -9.37 -34.24
C ASN A 237 1.62 -10.11 -35.48
N GLU A 238 0.85 -11.19 -35.30
CA GLU A 238 0.44 -12.10 -36.38
C GLU A 238 -1.00 -11.86 -36.87
N LEU A 239 -1.75 -10.90 -36.29
CA LEU A 239 -3.16 -10.59 -36.60
C LEU A 239 -3.43 -9.08 -36.68
#